data_AF-A0A1I7KB52-F1
#
_entry.id   AF-A0A1I7KB52-F1
#
_cell.length_a   1.000
_cell.length_b   1.000
_cell.length_c   1.000
_cell.angle_alpha   90.00
_cell.angle_beta   90.00
_cell.angle_gamma   90.00
#
_symmetry.space_group_name_H-M   'P 1'
#
loop_
_entity.id
_entity.type
_entity.pdbx_description
1 polymer ?
#
loop_
_entity_poly.entity_id
_entity_poly.type
_entity_poly.pdbx_seq_one_letter_code
_entity_poly.pdbx_strand_id
1 'polypeptide(L)'
;MPLADLEALFDKAGAGFWKTRSDDELLEMEFTTDDPESLDNVSNDPPPDEEAMVELAYNVAGRERGRAQCVFCKHPNHDRGVVMLYRSGGRRLVGRDCAHKRYGVVFDELVKDFDAARDRRDYVERQRTVLSQRTDLVDQIAAMARDPAVKAFADIQRQLRAMLGKSLWAKLQRIADGDGLLTAEEQLRDYGSGNERVRGVIVQGDALHGAELFRSGPSVSDQLMDIEIDVAMTLEALRQPDVTTREIRIGLVKLGDLMRRIEEQRVRLRAVNSFFEIYNLGHLARWAAKVDRQVWIATGTLPNRLVVQRGSETLECAAPEHYRVPGQSLVALMRDTVTSQKEERRRA
;
A
#
# COMPACT_ATOMS: atom_id res chain seq x y z
N MET A 1 -27.37 9.82 30.47
CA MET A 1 -27.74 8.40 30.32
C MET A 1 -28.60 7.99 31.51
N PRO A 2 -29.78 7.39 31.32
CA PRO A 2 -30.64 6.89 32.40
C PRO A 2 -29.95 5.85 33.30
N LEU A 3 -30.29 5.81 34.60
CA LEU A 3 -29.74 4.86 35.58
C LEU A 3 -29.96 3.39 35.22
N ALA A 4 -31.08 3.05 34.58
CA ALA A 4 -31.38 1.70 34.13
C ALA A 4 -30.44 1.23 32.99
N ASP A 5 -29.93 2.16 32.16
CA ASP A 5 -28.95 1.86 31.13
C ASP A 5 -27.57 1.62 31.75
N LEU A 6 -27.23 2.30 32.85
CA LEU A 6 -25.98 2.11 33.61
C LEU A 6 -25.89 0.71 34.24
N GLU A 7 -26.96 0.23 34.90
CA GLU A 7 -26.97 -1.11 35.50
C GLU A 7 -26.74 -2.20 34.42
N ALA A 8 -27.35 -2.06 33.24
CA ALA A 8 -27.14 -2.96 32.13
C ALA A 8 -25.69 -2.95 31.57
N LEU A 9 -24.91 -1.87 31.76
CA LEU A 9 -23.49 -1.84 31.36
C LEU A 9 -22.63 -2.72 32.27
N PHE A 10 -22.94 -2.78 33.56
CA PHE A 10 -22.13 -3.47 34.58
C PHE A 10 -22.62 -4.90 34.87
N ASP A 11 -23.89 -5.22 34.64
CA ASP A 11 -24.45 -6.56 34.87
C ASP A 11 -23.88 -7.65 33.93
N LYS A 12 -23.09 -7.27 32.91
CA LYS A 12 -22.32 -8.21 32.06
C LYS A 12 -20.86 -8.43 32.51
N ALA A 13 -20.58 -8.15 33.79
CA ALA A 13 -19.28 -8.23 34.46
C ALA A 13 -18.23 -7.25 33.89
N GLY A 14 -17.56 -6.50 34.77
CA GLY A 14 -16.63 -5.41 34.44
C GLY A 14 -15.49 -5.68 33.43
N ALA A 15 -15.29 -6.92 32.95
CA ALA A 15 -14.35 -7.29 31.88
C ALA A 15 -15.04 -7.84 30.60
N GLY A 16 -16.31 -7.49 30.39
CA GLY A 16 -17.14 -8.01 29.31
C GLY A 16 -17.87 -6.96 28.48
N PHE A 17 -18.01 -5.73 29.00
CA PHE A 17 -18.78 -4.66 28.36
C PHE A 17 -18.48 -4.52 26.87
N TRP A 18 -17.21 -4.23 26.56
CA TRP A 18 -16.69 -4.01 25.21
C TRP A 18 -16.79 -5.25 24.31
N LYS A 19 -16.70 -6.46 24.89
CA LYS A 19 -16.77 -7.73 24.14
C LYS A 19 -18.17 -8.07 23.66
N THR A 20 -19.21 -7.49 24.27
CA THR A 20 -20.61 -7.80 23.96
C THR A 20 -21.23 -6.85 22.95
N ARG A 21 -20.47 -5.85 22.49
CA ARG A 21 -20.92 -4.87 21.51
C ARG A 21 -20.81 -5.41 20.10
N SER A 22 -21.87 -5.21 19.34
CA SER A 22 -21.90 -5.43 17.90
C SER A 22 -21.08 -4.38 17.16
N ASP A 23 -20.73 -4.69 15.91
CA ASP A 23 -19.98 -3.77 15.05
C ASP A 23 -20.74 -2.45 14.80
N ASP A 24 -22.07 -2.47 14.70
CA ASP A 24 -22.88 -1.24 14.57
C ASP A 24 -22.82 -0.39 15.84
N GLU A 25 -22.98 -1.00 17.02
CA GLU A 25 -22.87 -0.28 18.29
C GLU A 25 -21.48 0.33 18.47
N LEU A 26 -20.42 -0.39 18.11
CA LEU A 26 -19.05 0.11 18.20
C LEU A 26 -18.81 1.33 17.30
N LEU A 27 -19.42 1.37 16.11
CA LEU A 27 -19.28 2.49 15.18
C LEU A 27 -19.99 3.76 15.66
N GLU A 28 -21.11 3.60 16.37
CA GLU A 28 -21.87 4.71 16.96
C GLU A 28 -21.19 5.30 18.21
N MET A 29 -20.25 4.58 18.82
CA MET A 29 -19.55 4.99 20.03
C MET A 29 -18.36 5.91 19.77
N GLU A 30 -18.12 6.82 20.72
CA GLU A 30 -16.91 7.62 20.82
C GLU A 30 -15.90 6.91 21.74
N PHE A 31 -14.64 6.84 21.32
CA PHE A 31 -13.56 6.18 22.09
C PHE A 31 -12.49 7.16 22.58
N THR A 32 -12.52 8.40 22.11
CA THR A 32 -11.49 9.39 22.40
C THR A 32 -12.11 10.76 22.61
N THR A 33 -11.60 11.52 23.57
CA THR A 33 -11.99 12.93 23.78
C THR A 33 -10.75 13.82 23.98
N ASP A 34 -10.81 15.06 23.49
CA ASP A 34 -9.79 16.10 23.69
C ASP A 34 -10.17 17.10 24.80
N ASP A 35 -11.39 17.00 25.34
CA ASP A 35 -11.87 17.80 26.47
C ASP A 35 -12.51 16.91 27.56
N PRO A 36 -11.73 16.00 28.18
CA PRO A 36 -12.27 15.05 29.15
C PRO A 36 -12.87 15.71 30.40
N GLU A 37 -12.55 16.98 30.67
CA GLU A 37 -13.02 17.74 31.83
C GLU A 37 -14.43 18.32 31.63
N SER A 38 -14.94 18.39 30.39
CA SER A 38 -16.31 18.85 30.10
C SER A 38 -17.34 17.73 30.10
N LEU A 39 -16.92 16.47 30.28
CA LEU A 39 -17.84 15.35 30.42
C LEU A 39 -18.67 15.49 31.70
N ASP A 40 -19.95 15.12 31.62
CA ASP A 40 -20.85 15.12 32.79
C ASP A 40 -20.29 14.25 33.92
N ASN A 41 -20.55 14.64 35.18
CA ASN A 41 -20.20 13.86 36.38
C ASN A 41 -18.70 13.54 36.55
N VAL A 42 -17.80 14.31 35.93
CA VAL A 42 -16.37 14.24 36.24
C VAL A 42 -16.13 14.82 37.64
N SER A 43 -15.47 14.06 38.50
CA SER A 43 -15.08 14.51 39.85
C SER A 43 -13.60 14.25 40.12
N ASN A 44 -13.03 15.07 41.00
CA ASN A 44 -11.66 14.95 41.51
C ASN A 44 -11.58 14.22 42.87
N ASP A 45 -12.72 13.81 43.40
CA ASP A 45 -12.82 13.04 44.64
C ASP A 45 -12.17 11.66 44.47
N PRO A 46 -11.67 11.05 45.55
CA PRO A 46 -11.20 9.67 45.50
C PRO A 46 -12.19 8.75 44.75
N PRO A 47 -11.68 7.80 43.95
CA PRO A 47 -12.52 6.76 43.35
C PRO A 47 -13.39 6.06 44.41
N PRO A 48 -14.69 5.85 44.12
CA PRO A 48 -15.53 5.01 44.97
C PRO A 48 -15.05 3.54 44.94
N ASP A 49 -15.40 2.80 45.98
CA ASP A 49 -15.12 1.35 46.08
C ASP A 49 -16.21 0.55 45.36
N GLU A 50 -16.25 0.69 44.03
CA GLU A 50 -17.21 0.02 43.16
C GLU A 50 -16.56 -0.37 41.83
N GLU A 51 -17.26 -1.21 41.04
CA GLU A 51 -16.79 -1.61 39.71
C GLU A 51 -16.65 -0.40 38.78
N ALA A 52 -15.58 -0.43 37.98
CA ALA A 52 -15.26 0.61 37.02
C ALA A 52 -14.91 -0.01 35.67
N MET A 53 -15.14 0.75 34.61
CA MET A 53 -14.68 0.43 33.27
C MET A 53 -13.95 1.63 32.64
N VAL A 54 -13.09 1.35 31.66
CA VAL A 54 -12.54 2.39 30.80
C VAL A 54 -13.61 2.78 29.79
N GLU A 55 -14.08 4.01 29.87
CA GLU A 55 -15.12 4.56 28.99
C GLU A 55 -14.52 5.22 27.75
N LEU A 56 -13.51 6.06 27.95
CA LEU A 56 -12.87 6.85 26.90
C LEU A 56 -11.35 6.91 27.15
N ALA A 57 -10.58 7.03 26.07
CA ALA A 57 -9.23 7.56 26.15
C ALA A 57 -9.27 9.09 25.98
N TYR A 58 -8.29 9.80 26.54
CA TYR A 58 -8.13 11.23 26.25
C TYR A 58 -6.71 11.56 25.81
N ASN A 59 -6.60 12.55 24.92
CA ASN A 59 -5.35 13.14 24.49
C ASN A 59 -5.50 14.67 24.43
N VAL A 60 -4.93 15.35 25.41
CA VAL A 60 -5.01 16.80 25.59
C VAL A 60 -3.70 17.50 25.22
N ALA A 61 -2.78 16.80 24.55
CA ALA A 61 -1.47 17.33 24.19
C ALA A 61 -1.62 18.59 23.30
N GLY A 62 -1.04 19.71 23.76
CA GLY A 62 -1.04 20.96 22.99
C GLY A 62 -2.27 21.85 23.17
N ARG A 63 -3.24 21.50 24.04
CA ARG A 63 -4.37 22.40 24.35
C ARG A 63 -3.92 23.61 25.19
N GLU A 64 -4.56 24.76 24.98
CA GLU A 64 -4.27 26.00 25.72
C GLU A 64 -4.51 25.87 27.22
N ARG A 65 -5.52 25.07 27.62
CA ARG A 65 -5.85 24.79 29.03
C ARG A 65 -4.80 23.93 29.76
N GLY A 66 -3.75 23.46 29.08
CA GLY A 66 -2.67 22.68 29.67
C GLY A 66 -3.01 21.20 29.84
N ARG A 67 -2.46 20.53 30.87
CA ARG A 67 -2.64 19.08 31.07
C ARG A 67 -3.96 18.74 31.78
N ALA A 68 -4.42 17.50 31.70
CA ALA A 68 -5.57 17.02 32.47
C ALA A 68 -5.17 16.74 33.92
N GLN A 69 -6.06 17.05 34.88
CA GLN A 69 -5.87 16.72 36.29
C GLN A 69 -6.23 15.26 36.58
N CYS A 70 -5.24 14.47 37.00
CA CYS A 70 -5.47 13.08 37.39
C CYS A 70 -5.94 13.00 38.84
N VAL A 71 -6.97 12.19 39.09
CA VAL A 71 -7.55 11.98 40.44
C VAL A 71 -6.52 11.50 41.46
N PHE A 72 -5.44 10.83 41.04
CA PHE A 72 -4.40 10.33 41.92
C PHE A 72 -3.20 11.27 42.09
N CYS A 73 -2.88 12.06 41.05
CA CYS A 73 -1.82 13.07 41.15
C CYS A 73 -2.29 14.33 41.88
N LYS A 74 -3.60 14.62 41.84
CA LYS A 74 -4.22 15.83 42.38
C LYS A 74 -3.77 17.14 41.74
N HIS A 75 -2.95 17.11 40.68
CA HIS A 75 -2.57 18.27 39.88
C HIS A 75 -2.58 17.96 38.37
N PRO A 76 -2.73 18.96 37.49
CA PRO A 76 -2.63 18.81 36.03
C PRO A 76 -1.26 18.25 35.62
N ASN A 77 -1.20 17.00 35.14
CA ASN A 77 0.09 16.37 34.82
C ASN A 77 0.06 15.40 33.64
N HIS A 78 -1.11 15.07 33.11
CA HIS A 78 -1.22 14.11 32.02
C HIS A 78 -1.67 14.77 30.73
N ASP A 79 -0.86 14.61 29.69
CA ASP A 79 -1.26 14.92 28.32
C ASP A 79 -2.14 13.80 27.74
N ARG A 80 -2.09 12.58 28.31
CA ARG A 80 -2.83 11.40 27.84
C ARG A 80 -3.27 10.53 29.00
N GLY A 81 -4.44 9.91 28.88
CA GLY A 81 -4.97 9.01 29.90
C GLY A 81 -6.30 8.39 29.50
N VAL A 82 -7.08 8.02 30.51
CA VAL A 82 -8.39 7.39 30.38
C VAL A 82 -9.41 8.04 31.31
N VAL A 83 -10.67 7.95 30.89
CA VAL A 83 -11.84 8.25 31.71
C VAL A 83 -12.35 6.93 32.27
N MET A 84 -12.31 6.81 33.60
CA MET A 84 -12.90 5.68 34.31
C MET A 84 -14.35 6.00 34.65
N LEU A 85 -15.30 5.20 34.16
CA LEU A 85 -16.72 5.29 34.50
C LEU A 85 -17.03 4.22 35.56
N TYR A 86 -17.68 4.63 36.64
CA TYR A 86 -18.06 3.76 37.75
C TYR A 86 -19.56 3.46 37.73
N ARG A 87 -19.98 2.40 38.44
CA ARG A 87 -21.39 1.98 38.51
C ARG A 87 -22.34 3.09 38.97
N SER A 88 -21.91 3.96 39.87
CA SER A 88 -22.67 5.16 40.29
C SER A 88 -22.92 6.19 39.18
N GLY A 89 -22.29 6.04 38.00
CA GLY A 89 -22.32 7.02 36.92
C GLY A 89 -21.28 8.14 37.06
N GLY A 90 -20.46 8.11 38.12
CA GLY A 90 -19.35 9.05 38.30
C GLY A 90 -18.19 8.76 37.35
N ARG A 91 -17.51 9.82 36.89
CA ARG A 91 -16.31 9.73 36.05
C ARG A 91 -15.07 10.19 36.80
N ARG A 92 -13.93 9.55 36.54
CA ARG A 92 -12.60 9.98 37.03
C ARG A 92 -11.59 10.03 35.91
N LEU A 93 -10.84 11.13 35.85
CA LEU A 93 -9.73 11.28 34.91
C LEU A 93 -8.47 10.67 35.52
N VAL A 94 -7.85 9.76 34.79
CA VAL A 94 -6.67 9.05 35.28
C VAL A 94 -5.63 8.95 34.17
N GLY A 95 -4.37 9.29 34.47
CA GLY A 95 -3.27 8.96 33.56
C GLY A 95 -3.07 7.45 33.48
N ARG A 96 -2.77 6.88 32.29
CA ARG A 96 -2.62 5.42 32.12
C ARG A 96 -1.62 4.80 33.12
N ASP A 97 -0.47 5.43 33.32
CA ASP A 97 0.54 4.96 34.30
C ASP A 97 0.04 5.03 35.76
N CYS A 98 -0.76 6.05 36.08
CA CYS A 98 -1.35 6.19 37.41
C CYS A 98 -2.41 5.13 37.66
N ALA A 99 -3.25 4.85 36.66
CA ALA A 99 -4.24 3.80 36.74
C ALA A 99 -3.59 2.42 36.92
N HIS A 100 -2.58 2.08 36.10
CA HIS A 100 -1.83 0.82 36.25
C HIS A 100 -1.20 0.68 37.65
N LYS A 101 -0.57 1.73 38.19
CA LYS A 101 0.00 1.72 39.54
C LYS A 101 -1.04 1.50 40.65
N ARG A 102 -2.30 1.90 40.44
CA ARG A 102 -3.35 1.89 41.47
C ARG A 102 -4.24 0.66 41.40
N TYR A 103 -4.61 0.25 40.20
CA TYR A 103 -5.54 -0.86 39.96
C TYR A 103 -4.80 -2.16 39.55
N GLY A 104 -3.53 -2.08 39.18
CA GLY A 104 -2.71 -3.24 38.80
C GLY A 104 -3.30 -4.03 37.64
N VAL A 105 -3.23 -5.36 37.74
CA VAL A 105 -3.63 -6.32 36.69
C VAL A 105 -5.08 -6.13 36.23
N VAL A 106 -5.99 -5.72 37.13
CA VAL A 106 -7.39 -5.48 36.78
C VAL A 106 -7.51 -4.38 35.72
N PHE A 107 -6.69 -3.32 35.82
CA PHE A 107 -6.68 -2.26 34.83
C PHE A 107 -6.11 -2.70 33.49
N ASP A 108 -5.12 -3.60 33.48
CA ASP A 108 -4.59 -4.14 32.22
C ASP A 108 -5.68 -4.91 31.44
N GLU A 109 -6.55 -5.65 32.13
CA GLU A 109 -7.68 -6.33 31.50
C GLU A 109 -8.71 -5.35 30.95
N LEU A 110 -9.09 -4.32 31.74
CA LEU A 110 -10.02 -3.27 31.31
C LEU A 110 -9.50 -2.51 30.08
N VAL A 111 -8.23 -2.11 30.09
CA VAL A 111 -7.59 -1.40 28.97
C VAL A 111 -7.47 -2.30 27.76
N LYS A 112 -7.12 -3.58 27.94
CA LYS A 112 -7.02 -4.53 26.83
C LYS A 112 -8.37 -4.71 26.14
N ASP A 113 -9.45 -4.82 26.89
CA ASP A 113 -10.80 -4.97 26.32
C ASP A 113 -11.26 -3.69 25.62
N PHE A 114 -11.02 -2.53 26.24
CA PHE A 114 -11.29 -1.22 25.64
C PHE A 114 -10.49 -1.01 24.34
N ASP A 115 -9.17 -1.22 24.39
CA ASP A 115 -8.28 -1.05 23.23
C ASP A 115 -8.66 -2.06 22.12
N ALA A 116 -9.10 -3.29 22.46
CA ALA A 116 -9.58 -4.26 21.48
C ALA A 116 -10.90 -3.85 20.80
N ALA A 117 -11.85 -3.25 21.53
CA ALA A 117 -13.08 -2.72 20.95
C ALA A 117 -12.82 -1.48 20.08
N ARG A 118 -11.93 -0.58 20.51
CA ARG A 118 -11.49 0.55 19.69
C ARG A 118 -10.84 0.07 18.39
N ASP A 119 -9.92 -0.88 18.50
CA ASP A 119 -9.28 -1.47 17.31
C ASP A 119 -10.32 -2.15 16.41
N ARG A 120 -11.31 -2.86 16.98
CA ARG A 120 -12.40 -3.45 16.20
C ARG A 120 -13.17 -2.39 15.43
N ARG A 121 -13.62 -1.32 16.09
CA ARG A 121 -14.31 -0.19 15.45
C ARG A 121 -13.50 0.35 14.27
N ASP A 122 -12.24 0.69 14.50
CA ASP A 122 -11.37 1.27 13.48
C ASP A 122 -11.23 0.34 12.25
N TYR A 123 -11.11 -0.96 12.47
CA TYR A 123 -10.99 -1.93 11.38
C TYR A 123 -12.32 -2.15 10.65
N VAL A 124 -13.44 -2.21 11.37
CA VAL A 124 -14.79 -2.34 10.78
C VAL A 124 -15.14 -1.11 9.94
N GLU A 125 -14.81 0.10 10.41
CA GLU A 125 -15.03 1.33 9.65
C GLU A 125 -14.28 1.30 8.31
N ARG A 126 -13.00 0.90 8.34
CA ARG A 126 -12.18 0.74 7.12
C ARG A 126 -12.73 -0.34 6.19
N GLN A 127 -13.15 -1.46 6.76
CA GLN A 127 -13.78 -2.55 6.02
C GLN A 127 -15.04 -2.06 5.30
N ARG A 128 -15.94 -1.33 5.99
CA ARG A 128 -17.16 -0.77 5.38
C ARG A 128 -16.84 0.20 4.26
N THR A 129 -15.87 1.08 4.45
CA THR A 129 -15.40 2.02 3.41
C THR A 129 -14.85 1.29 2.18
N VAL A 130 -14.08 0.22 2.36
CA VAL A 130 -13.58 -0.58 1.23
C VAL A 130 -14.70 -1.35 0.54
N LEU A 131 -15.63 -1.94 1.32
CA LEU A 131 -16.73 -2.72 0.78
C LEU A 131 -17.76 -1.86 0.03
N SER A 132 -17.95 -0.59 0.42
CA SER A 132 -18.82 0.34 -0.29
C SER A 132 -18.28 0.71 -1.68
N GLN A 133 -16.97 0.57 -1.90
CA GLN A 133 -16.30 0.81 -3.19
C GLN A 133 -16.11 -0.47 -4.03
N ARG A 134 -16.64 -1.62 -3.58
CA ARG A 134 -16.32 -2.95 -4.15
C ARG A 134 -16.59 -3.08 -5.65
N THR A 135 -17.80 -2.73 -6.09
CA THR A 135 -18.20 -2.89 -7.50
C THR A 135 -17.25 -2.12 -8.39
N ASP A 136 -16.93 -0.90 -7.98
CA ASP A 136 -16.04 -0.01 -8.72
C ASP A 136 -14.61 -0.56 -8.79
N LEU A 137 -14.11 -1.22 -7.74
CA LEU A 137 -12.74 -1.76 -7.75
C LEU A 137 -12.56 -2.95 -8.69
N VAL A 138 -13.41 -3.98 -8.56
CA VAL A 138 -13.30 -5.20 -9.40
C VAL A 138 -13.56 -4.87 -10.86
N ASP A 139 -14.60 -4.07 -11.15
CA ASP A 139 -14.94 -3.69 -12.52
C ASP A 139 -13.87 -2.82 -13.15
N GLN A 140 -13.20 -1.95 -12.38
CA GLN A 140 -12.09 -1.15 -12.90
C GLN A 140 -10.84 -1.98 -13.21
N ILE A 141 -10.54 -3.02 -12.42
CA ILE A 141 -9.43 -3.95 -12.72
C ILE A 141 -9.77 -4.75 -13.99
N ALA A 142 -10.98 -5.28 -14.08
CA ALA A 142 -11.45 -6.00 -15.26
C ALA A 142 -11.44 -5.10 -16.52
N ALA A 143 -11.88 -3.85 -16.40
CA ALA A 143 -11.84 -2.87 -17.48
C ALA A 143 -10.39 -2.55 -17.89
N MET A 144 -9.48 -2.41 -16.93
CA MET A 144 -8.05 -2.22 -17.20
C MET A 144 -7.45 -3.42 -17.95
N ALA A 145 -7.79 -4.65 -17.55
CA ALA A 145 -7.32 -5.87 -18.21
C ALA A 145 -7.81 -6.00 -19.65
N ARG A 146 -9.03 -5.52 -19.94
CA ARG A 146 -9.63 -5.52 -21.28
C ARG A 146 -9.26 -4.32 -22.14
N ASP A 147 -8.52 -3.33 -21.60
CA ASP A 147 -8.15 -2.15 -22.37
C ASP A 147 -7.23 -2.54 -23.56
N PRO A 148 -7.47 -1.99 -24.77
CA PRO A 148 -6.67 -2.30 -25.96
C PRO A 148 -5.15 -2.12 -25.76
N ALA A 149 -4.72 -1.25 -24.85
CA ALA A 149 -3.31 -1.05 -24.52
C ALA A 149 -2.63 -2.32 -23.98
N VAL A 150 -3.34 -3.17 -23.22
CA VAL A 150 -2.78 -4.43 -22.68
C VAL A 150 -2.46 -5.40 -23.81
N LYS A 151 -3.37 -5.52 -24.79
CA LYS A 151 -3.14 -6.32 -25.99
C LYS A 151 -2.00 -5.73 -26.83
N ALA A 152 -2.01 -4.41 -27.05
CA ALA A 152 -0.96 -3.73 -27.80
C ALA A 152 0.43 -3.94 -27.18
N PHE A 153 0.54 -3.90 -25.86
CA PHE A 153 1.77 -4.22 -25.13
C PHE A 153 2.27 -5.64 -25.47
N ALA A 154 1.40 -6.64 -25.39
CA ALA A 154 1.76 -8.03 -25.69
C ALA A 154 2.15 -8.24 -27.16
N ASP A 155 1.46 -7.56 -28.09
CA ASP A 155 1.76 -7.62 -29.51
C ASP A 155 3.12 -6.97 -29.83
N ILE A 156 3.45 -5.83 -29.20
CA ILE A 156 4.77 -5.19 -29.29
C ILE A 156 5.86 -6.12 -28.77
N GLN A 157 5.68 -6.74 -27.60
CA GLN A 157 6.66 -7.71 -27.06
C GLN A 157 6.90 -8.87 -28.04
N ARG A 158 5.83 -9.41 -28.63
CA ARG A 158 5.93 -10.50 -29.61
C ARG A 158 6.68 -10.07 -30.87
N GLN A 159 6.36 -8.88 -31.39
CA GLN A 159 7.01 -8.31 -32.57
C GLN A 159 8.50 -8.05 -32.31
N LEU A 160 8.83 -7.39 -31.19
CA LEU A 160 10.22 -7.15 -30.79
C LEU A 160 10.99 -8.45 -30.60
N ARG A 161 10.39 -9.47 -29.98
CA ARG A 161 11.04 -10.78 -29.82
C ARG A 161 11.35 -11.46 -31.15
N ALA A 162 10.44 -11.39 -32.12
CA ALA A 162 10.68 -11.89 -33.46
C ALA A 162 11.80 -11.11 -34.16
N MET A 163 11.71 -9.77 -34.13
CA MET A 163 12.66 -8.86 -34.77
C MET A 163 14.07 -8.94 -34.20
N LEU A 164 14.20 -8.97 -32.87
CA LEU A 164 15.48 -9.01 -32.14
C LEU A 164 16.03 -10.43 -32.01
N GLY A 165 15.22 -11.46 -32.31
CA GLY A 165 15.62 -12.86 -32.28
C GLY A 165 16.03 -13.35 -30.89
N LYS A 166 16.27 -14.66 -30.78
CA LYS A 166 16.43 -15.33 -29.46
C LYS A 166 17.63 -14.84 -28.66
N SER A 167 18.78 -14.65 -29.32
CA SER A 167 20.05 -14.26 -28.67
C SER A 167 19.96 -12.88 -28.03
N LEU A 168 19.64 -11.85 -28.82
CA LEU A 168 19.58 -10.48 -28.35
C LEU A 168 18.43 -10.27 -27.35
N TRP A 169 17.26 -10.89 -27.60
CA TRP A 169 16.15 -10.88 -26.65
C TRP A 169 16.55 -11.42 -25.27
N ALA A 170 17.24 -12.57 -25.22
CA ALA A 170 17.69 -13.15 -23.95
C ALA A 170 18.71 -12.27 -23.21
N LYS A 171 19.52 -11.48 -23.93
CA LYS A 171 20.42 -10.50 -23.32
C LYS A 171 19.65 -9.32 -22.73
N LEU A 172 18.68 -8.76 -23.47
CA LEU A 172 17.83 -7.66 -22.99
C LEU A 172 16.96 -8.08 -21.80
N GLN A 173 16.44 -9.31 -21.81
CA GLN A 173 15.69 -9.87 -20.68
C GLN A 173 16.57 -9.95 -19.42
N ARG A 174 17.82 -10.43 -19.54
CA ARG A 174 18.76 -10.43 -18.40
C ARG A 174 19.07 -9.03 -17.87
N ILE A 175 19.16 -8.04 -18.76
CA ILE A 175 19.36 -6.64 -18.37
C ILE A 175 18.12 -6.12 -17.63
N ALA A 176 16.92 -6.40 -18.13
CA ALA A 176 15.66 -5.99 -17.52
C ALA A 176 15.35 -6.67 -16.18
N ASP A 177 15.80 -7.91 -16.00
CA ASP A 177 15.71 -8.66 -14.74
C ASP A 177 16.83 -8.26 -13.75
N GLY A 178 17.83 -7.49 -14.20
CA GLY A 178 18.96 -6.98 -13.42
C GLY A 178 18.82 -5.50 -13.06
N ASP A 179 19.87 -4.72 -13.32
CA ASP A 179 19.95 -3.29 -13.01
C ASP A 179 19.43 -2.37 -14.12
N GLY A 180 19.02 -2.93 -15.26
CA GLY A 180 18.56 -2.16 -16.41
C GLY A 180 19.68 -1.45 -17.19
N LEU A 181 20.96 -1.75 -16.95
CA LEU A 181 22.08 -1.12 -17.65
C LEU A 181 22.52 -1.94 -18.88
N LEU A 182 22.62 -1.27 -20.03
CA LEU A 182 23.16 -1.79 -21.28
C LEU A 182 24.68 -1.90 -21.18
N THR A 183 25.17 -3.00 -20.65
CA THR A 183 26.61 -3.26 -20.51
C THR A 183 27.14 -4.07 -21.69
N ALA A 184 28.34 -3.71 -22.16
CA ALA A 184 29.09 -4.47 -23.16
C ALA A 184 30.57 -4.51 -22.75
N GLU A 185 31.19 -5.69 -22.87
CA GLU A 185 32.62 -5.84 -22.61
C GLU A 185 33.41 -5.42 -23.84
N GLU A 186 34.26 -4.41 -23.69
CA GLU A 186 35.17 -3.96 -24.74
C GLU A 186 36.60 -4.35 -24.37
N GLN A 187 37.24 -5.17 -25.20
CA GLN A 187 38.67 -5.50 -25.05
C GLN A 187 39.50 -4.35 -25.63
N LEU A 188 40.19 -3.63 -24.75
CA LEU A 188 41.15 -2.62 -25.19
C LEU A 188 42.45 -3.30 -25.63
N ARG A 189 42.89 -2.97 -26.84
CA ARG A 189 44.21 -3.34 -27.35
C ARG A 189 45.23 -2.30 -26.89
N ASP A 190 46.21 -2.70 -26.09
CA ASP A 190 47.31 -1.83 -25.69
C ASP A 190 48.33 -1.74 -26.84
N TYR A 191 48.49 -0.54 -27.41
CA TYR A 191 49.43 -0.26 -28.49
C TYR A 191 50.81 0.17 -27.98
N GLY A 192 51.01 0.28 -26.65
CA GLY A 192 52.20 0.92 -26.06
C GLY A 192 53.34 0.00 -25.62
N SER A 193 53.11 -1.31 -25.49
CA SER A 193 54.17 -2.25 -25.08
C SER A 193 54.13 -3.48 -25.97
N GLY A 194 55.28 -3.89 -26.53
CA GLY A 194 55.41 -5.02 -27.47
C GLY A 194 55.08 -6.41 -26.90
N ASN A 195 54.24 -6.50 -25.88
CA ASN A 195 53.65 -7.71 -25.33
C ASN A 195 52.13 -7.61 -25.45
N GLU A 196 51.53 -8.46 -26.28
CA GLU A 196 50.07 -8.62 -26.39
C GLU A 196 49.46 -9.10 -25.07
N ARG A 197 49.15 -8.17 -24.16
CA ARG A 197 48.33 -8.45 -22.98
C ARG A 197 47.17 -7.47 -22.92
N VAL A 198 46.00 -7.97 -23.29
CA VAL A 198 44.70 -7.34 -23.05
C VAL A 198 44.58 -7.01 -21.56
N ARG A 199 44.51 -5.74 -21.19
CA ARG A 199 44.36 -5.28 -19.80
C ARG A 199 43.32 -4.17 -19.70
N GLY A 200 42.05 -4.56 -19.75
CA GLY A 200 40.95 -3.69 -19.37
C GLY A 200 39.66 -4.07 -20.10
N VAL A 201 38.64 -4.43 -19.31
CA VAL A 201 37.24 -4.46 -19.76
C VAL A 201 36.65 -3.14 -19.29
N ILE A 202 36.32 -2.24 -20.23
CA ILE A 202 35.48 -1.09 -19.89
C ILE A 202 34.03 -1.53 -19.98
N VAL A 203 33.31 -1.39 -18.87
CA VAL A 203 31.85 -1.50 -18.85
C VAL A 203 31.29 -0.09 -18.99
N GLN A 204 30.97 0.31 -20.22
CA GLN A 204 30.18 1.52 -20.46
C GLN A 204 28.70 1.12 -20.43
N GLY A 205 27.96 1.59 -19.44
CA GLY A 205 26.56 1.24 -19.23
C GLY A 205 25.64 2.44 -19.46
N ASP A 206 24.87 2.43 -20.55
CA ASP A 206 23.73 3.34 -20.72
C ASP A 206 22.49 2.70 -20.09
N ALA A 207 21.59 3.47 -19.47
CA ALA A 207 20.35 2.91 -18.92
C ALA A 207 19.38 2.53 -20.06
N LEU A 208 18.80 1.33 -19.99
CA LEU A 208 17.72 0.90 -20.88
C LEU A 208 16.39 1.43 -20.33
N HIS A 209 15.96 2.59 -20.82
CA HIS A 209 14.64 3.11 -20.51
C HIS A 209 13.56 2.18 -21.08
N GLY A 210 12.53 1.92 -20.28
CA GLY A 210 11.50 0.94 -20.64
C GLY A 210 11.96 -0.52 -20.58
N ALA A 211 13.02 -0.84 -19.82
CA ALA A 211 13.49 -2.22 -19.64
C ALA A 211 12.40 -3.22 -19.22
N GLU A 212 11.38 -2.76 -18.47
CA GLU A 212 10.20 -3.54 -18.08
C GLU A 212 9.45 -4.18 -19.27
N LEU A 213 9.63 -3.67 -20.49
CA LEU A 213 9.11 -4.28 -21.72
C LEU A 213 9.74 -5.65 -22.01
N PHE A 214 10.94 -5.93 -21.50
CA PHE A 214 11.67 -7.18 -21.69
C PHE A 214 11.67 -8.08 -20.45
N ARG A 215 11.11 -7.61 -19.33
CA ARG A 215 11.12 -8.35 -18.07
C ARG A 215 10.46 -9.72 -18.22
N SER A 216 11.09 -10.73 -17.63
CA SER A 216 10.60 -12.10 -17.65
C SER A 216 9.38 -12.30 -16.74
N GLY A 217 8.71 -13.45 -16.89
CA GLY A 217 7.57 -13.83 -16.07
C GLY A 217 6.21 -13.69 -16.77
N PRO A 218 5.11 -13.72 -16.00
CA PRO A 218 3.77 -13.70 -16.56
C PRO A 218 3.45 -12.44 -17.35
N SER A 219 2.53 -12.56 -18.31
CA SER A 219 2.09 -11.40 -19.09
C SER A 219 1.34 -10.40 -18.19
N VAL A 220 1.26 -9.14 -18.63
CA VAL A 220 0.47 -8.12 -17.92
C VAL A 220 -1.01 -8.56 -17.83
N SER A 221 -1.54 -9.18 -18.89
CA SER A 221 -2.91 -9.69 -18.91
C SER A 221 -3.13 -10.77 -17.85
N ASP A 222 -2.23 -11.75 -17.75
CA ASP A 222 -2.35 -12.83 -16.77
C ASP A 222 -2.26 -12.27 -15.35
N GLN A 223 -1.31 -11.35 -15.10
CA GLN A 223 -1.19 -10.71 -13.79
C GLN A 223 -2.41 -9.91 -13.39
N LEU A 224 -3.02 -9.15 -14.31
CA LEU A 224 -4.23 -8.39 -14.01
C LEU A 224 -5.42 -9.30 -13.73
N MET A 225 -5.55 -10.43 -14.44
CA MET A 225 -6.57 -11.43 -14.17
C MET A 225 -6.38 -12.10 -12.80
N ASP A 226 -5.15 -12.48 -12.45
CA ASP A 226 -4.83 -13.02 -11.12
C ASP A 226 -5.17 -12.03 -10.01
N ILE A 227 -4.82 -10.74 -10.21
CA ILE A 227 -5.14 -9.68 -9.26
C ILE A 227 -6.66 -9.49 -9.13
N GLU A 228 -7.41 -9.51 -10.24
CA GLU A 228 -8.88 -9.39 -10.22
C GLU A 228 -9.50 -10.49 -9.34
N ILE A 229 -9.08 -11.74 -9.55
CA ILE A 229 -9.54 -12.89 -8.76
C ILE A 229 -9.18 -12.72 -7.28
N ASP A 230 -7.93 -12.37 -6.99
CA ASP A 230 -7.44 -12.17 -5.62
C ASP A 230 -8.20 -11.06 -4.89
N VAL A 231 -8.49 -9.94 -5.57
CA VAL A 231 -9.27 -8.82 -5.02
C VAL A 231 -10.69 -9.28 -4.75
N ALA A 232 -11.35 -9.94 -5.71
CA ALA A 232 -12.71 -10.45 -5.54
C ALA A 232 -12.82 -11.42 -4.34
N MET A 233 -11.89 -12.37 -4.23
CA MET A 233 -11.83 -13.32 -3.11
C MET A 233 -11.60 -12.61 -1.77
N THR A 234 -10.70 -11.63 -1.73
CA THR A 234 -10.39 -10.89 -0.50
C THR A 234 -11.59 -10.06 -0.04
N LEU A 235 -12.29 -9.41 -0.97
CA LEU A 235 -13.51 -8.65 -0.67
C LEU A 235 -14.67 -9.55 -0.24
N GLU A 236 -14.74 -10.79 -0.73
CA GLU A 236 -15.75 -11.76 -0.29
C GLU A 236 -15.44 -12.30 1.12
N ALA A 237 -14.17 -12.56 1.43
CA ALA A 237 -13.75 -12.93 2.79
C ALA A 237 -14.03 -11.81 3.78
N LEU A 238 -13.78 -10.56 3.40
CA LEU A 238 -14.13 -9.38 4.20
C LEU A 238 -15.63 -9.17 4.35
N ARG A 239 -16.50 -9.81 3.57
CA ARG A 239 -17.95 -9.64 3.70
C ARG A 239 -18.58 -10.59 4.72
N GLN A 240 -17.85 -11.62 5.15
CA GLN A 240 -18.39 -12.62 6.07
C GLN A 240 -18.87 -11.96 7.38
N PRO A 241 -20.05 -12.34 7.89
CA PRO A 241 -20.68 -11.67 9.04
C PRO A 241 -19.89 -11.84 10.35
N ASP A 242 -19.07 -12.86 10.45
CA ASP A 242 -18.28 -13.24 11.62
C ASP A 242 -16.78 -12.95 11.49
N VAL A 243 -16.40 -12.13 10.49
CA VAL A 243 -14.99 -11.82 10.22
C VAL A 243 -14.34 -11.11 11.42
N THR A 244 -13.23 -11.64 11.91
CA THR A 244 -12.53 -11.14 13.09
C THR A 244 -11.67 -9.90 12.78
N THR A 245 -11.27 -9.13 13.80
CA THR A 245 -10.39 -7.96 13.63
C THR A 245 -9.08 -8.33 12.93
N ARG A 246 -8.55 -9.52 13.25
CA ARG A 246 -7.34 -10.05 12.63
C ARG A 246 -7.55 -10.32 11.14
N GLU A 247 -8.66 -10.93 10.77
CA GLU A 247 -8.97 -11.22 9.36
C GLU A 247 -9.23 -9.94 8.56
N ILE A 248 -9.93 -8.97 9.15
CA ILE A 248 -10.09 -7.64 8.53
C ILE A 248 -8.71 -7.02 8.27
N ARG A 249 -7.84 -7.00 9.28
CA ARG A 249 -6.48 -6.47 9.15
C ARG A 249 -5.69 -7.18 8.04
N ILE A 250 -5.71 -8.52 8.01
CA ILE A 250 -5.02 -9.30 6.97
C ILE A 250 -5.59 -9.00 5.59
N GLY A 251 -6.92 -8.95 5.45
CA GLY A 251 -7.59 -8.62 4.19
C GLY A 251 -7.23 -7.23 3.68
N LEU A 252 -7.25 -6.21 4.55
CA LEU A 252 -6.86 -4.85 4.18
C LEU A 252 -5.38 -4.75 3.77
N VAL A 253 -4.47 -5.46 4.47
CA VAL A 253 -3.05 -5.53 4.07
C VAL A 253 -2.91 -6.21 2.71
N LYS A 254 -3.59 -7.34 2.50
CA LYS A 254 -3.58 -8.07 1.22
C LYS A 254 -4.10 -7.18 0.09
N LEU A 255 -5.18 -6.42 0.30
CA LEU A 255 -5.66 -5.44 -0.67
C LEU A 255 -4.57 -4.41 -1.00
N GLY A 256 -3.91 -3.82 0.00
CA GLY A 256 -2.80 -2.90 -0.21
C GLY A 256 -1.64 -3.48 -1.04
N ASP A 257 -1.29 -4.75 -0.80
CA ASP A 257 -0.28 -5.48 -1.60
C ASP A 257 -0.75 -5.70 -3.05
N LEU A 258 -2.02 -6.07 -3.25
CA LEU A 258 -2.62 -6.21 -4.58
C LEU A 258 -2.63 -4.88 -5.34
N MET A 259 -2.88 -3.76 -4.67
CA MET A 259 -2.85 -2.44 -5.31
C MET A 259 -1.42 -2.08 -5.77
N ARG A 260 -0.39 -2.47 -5.00
CA ARG A 260 1.01 -2.30 -5.42
C ARG A 260 1.30 -3.11 -6.69
N ARG A 261 0.83 -4.35 -6.77
CA ARG A 261 0.96 -5.20 -7.96
C ARG A 261 0.28 -4.60 -9.20
N ILE A 262 -0.85 -3.91 -9.05
CA ILE A 262 -1.50 -3.16 -10.15
C ILE A 262 -0.60 -2.03 -10.64
N GLU A 263 -0.03 -1.25 -9.73
CA GLU A 263 0.85 -0.14 -10.10
C GLU A 263 2.13 -0.64 -10.79
N GLU A 264 2.69 -1.79 -10.36
CA GLU A 264 3.77 -2.48 -11.06
C GLU A 264 3.38 -2.84 -12.50
N GLN A 265 2.17 -3.35 -12.73
CA GLN A 265 1.68 -3.61 -14.09
C GLN A 265 1.53 -2.32 -14.92
N ARG A 266 1.09 -1.21 -14.29
CA ARG A 266 1.04 0.10 -14.96
C ARG A 266 2.42 0.64 -15.31
N VAL A 267 3.44 0.36 -14.49
CA VAL A 267 4.83 0.70 -14.80
C VAL A 267 5.31 -0.11 -16.00
N ARG A 268 5.01 -1.42 -16.05
CA ARG A 268 5.30 -2.26 -17.24
C ARG A 268 4.61 -1.72 -18.49
N LEU A 269 3.33 -1.37 -18.43
CA LEU A 269 2.61 -0.79 -19.56
C LEU A 269 3.22 0.55 -20.02
N ARG A 270 3.69 1.41 -19.09
CA ARG A 270 4.37 2.67 -19.42
C ARG A 270 5.70 2.46 -20.14
N ALA A 271 6.34 1.32 -19.94
CA ALA A 271 7.64 1.00 -20.51
C ALA A 271 7.67 1.08 -22.04
N VAL A 272 6.54 0.85 -22.72
CA VAL A 272 6.42 1.02 -24.18
C VAL A 272 6.81 2.45 -24.60
N ASN A 273 6.25 3.47 -23.95
CA ASN A 273 6.52 4.86 -24.32
C ASN A 273 7.98 5.21 -24.08
N SER A 274 8.53 4.87 -22.91
CA SER A 274 9.94 5.13 -22.58
C SER A 274 10.91 4.33 -23.45
N PHE A 275 10.53 3.12 -23.88
CA PHE A 275 11.38 2.30 -24.73
C PHE A 275 11.57 2.94 -26.12
N PHE A 276 10.50 3.46 -26.71
CA PHE A 276 10.52 4.06 -28.05
C PHE A 276 10.98 5.53 -28.09
N GLU A 277 11.48 6.07 -26.98
CA GLU A 277 12.14 7.39 -26.98
C GLU A 277 13.42 7.37 -27.83
N ILE A 278 13.61 8.40 -28.66
CA ILE A 278 14.72 8.49 -29.64
C ILE A 278 16.10 8.23 -29.02
N TYR A 279 16.37 8.79 -27.83
CA TYR A 279 17.64 8.61 -27.14
C TYR A 279 17.85 7.16 -26.72
N ASN A 280 16.81 6.52 -26.18
CA ASN A 280 16.86 5.13 -25.74
C ASN A 280 17.08 4.17 -26.92
N LEU A 281 16.42 4.40 -28.05
CA LEU A 281 16.65 3.63 -29.27
C LEU A 281 18.09 3.80 -29.78
N GLY A 282 18.66 5.01 -29.67
CA GLY A 282 20.07 5.26 -29.98
C GLY A 282 21.04 4.52 -29.06
N HIS A 283 20.77 4.47 -27.74
CA HIS A 283 21.53 3.68 -26.78
C HIS A 283 21.48 2.19 -27.11
N LEU A 284 20.28 1.66 -27.35
CA LEU A 284 20.06 0.27 -27.75
C LEU A 284 20.81 -0.08 -29.04
N ALA A 285 20.76 0.78 -30.07
CA ALA A 285 21.43 0.55 -31.33
C ALA A 285 22.96 0.44 -31.18
N ARG A 286 23.57 1.36 -30.43
CA ARG A 286 25.01 1.33 -30.13
C ARG A 286 25.40 0.09 -29.34
N TRP A 287 24.60 -0.27 -28.33
CA TRP A 287 24.84 -1.46 -27.53
C TRP A 287 24.73 -2.75 -28.37
N ALA A 288 23.67 -2.88 -29.17
CA ALA A 288 23.44 -4.06 -29.99
C ALA A 288 24.58 -4.27 -31.01
N ALA A 289 25.09 -3.20 -31.62
CA ALA A 289 26.23 -3.27 -32.54
C ALA A 289 27.51 -3.82 -31.89
N LYS A 290 27.71 -3.60 -30.58
CA LYS A 290 28.83 -4.19 -29.82
C LYS A 290 28.60 -5.67 -29.49
N VAL A 291 27.35 -6.04 -29.22
CA VAL A 291 26.98 -7.31 -28.59
C VAL A 291 26.55 -8.39 -29.59
N ASP A 292 26.06 -8.00 -30.77
CA ASP A 292 25.66 -8.89 -31.86
C ASP A 292 25.86 -8.20 -33.22
N ARG A 293 27.00 -8.50 -33.88
CA ARG A 293 27.36 -7.90 -35.18
C ARG A 293 26.46 -8.33 -36.34
N GLN A 294 25.63 -9.35 -36.16
CA GLN A 294 24.73 -9.84 -37.21
C GLN A 294 23.40 -9.07 -37.25
N VAL A 295 23.10 -8.28 -36.21
CA VAL A 295 21.87 -7.52 -36.09
C VAL A 295 22.22 -6.04 -36.17
N TRP A 296 21.74 -5.38 -37.21
CA TRP A 296 21.86 -3.93 -37.31
C TRP A 296 20.57 -3.28 -36.82
N ILE A 297 20.68 -2.38 -35.85
CA ILE A 297 19.56 -1.65 -35.28
C ILE A 297 19.76 -0.16 -35.56
N ALA A 298 18.70 0.51 -35.99
CA ALA A 298 18.68 1.95 -36.18
C ALA A 298 17.33 2.57 -35.74
N THR A 299 17.34 3.88 -35.55
CA THR A 299 16.13 4.70 -35.48
C THR A 299 15.63 4.94 -36.90
N GLY A 300 14.35 4.69 -37.15
CA GLY A 300 13.74 4.89 -38.48
C GLY A 300 13.69 6.35 -38.92
N THR A 301 13.09 6.60 -40.09
CA THR A 301 12.85 7.97 -40.60
C THR A 301 11.93 8.81 -39.69
N LEU A 302 11.15 8.14 -38.83
CA LEU A 302 10.41 8.75 -37.73
C LEU A 302 11.11 8.46 -36.39
N PRO A 303 11.22 9.45 -35.49
CA PRO A 303 12.11 9.41 -34.32
C PRO A 303 11.77 8.33 -33.27
N ASN A 304 10.61 7.69 -33.36
CA ASN A 304 10.10 6.73 -32.38
C ASN A 304 9.87 5.33 -32.97
N ARG A 305 10.62 4.97 -34.02
CA ARG A 305 10.55 3.65 -34.67
C ARG A 305 11.87 2.91 -34.53
N LEU A 306 11.80 1.67 -34.08
CA LEU A 306 12.92 0.74 -34.09
C LEU A 306 12.95 0.04 -35.44
N VAL A 307 14.05 0.19 -36.18
CA VAL A 307 14.32 -0.54 -37.42
C VAL A 307 15.41 -1.57 -37.16
N VAL A 308 15.16 -2.82 -37.53
CA VAL A 308 16.11 -3.92 -37.39
C VAL A 308 16.35 -4.52 -38.77
N GLN A 309 17.60 -4.54 -39.22
CA GLN A 309 18.02 -5.20 -40.46
C GLN A 309 18.71 -6.52 -40.16
N ARG A 310 18.30 -7.56 -40.89
CA ARG A 310 18.82 -8.92 -40.81
C ARG A 310 19.02 -9.50 -42.20
N GLY A 311 20.26 -9.46 -42.68
CA GLY A 311 20.53 -9.79 -44.08
C GLY A 311 19.80 -8.82 -45.01
N SER A 312 18.88 -9.33 -45.84
CA SER A 312 18.04 -8.52 -46.75
C SER A 312 16.71 -8.09 -46.16
N GLU A 313 16.32 -8.59 -44.98
CA GLU A 313 15.05 -8.28 -44.35
C GLU A 313 15.17 -7.00 -43.50
N THR A 314 14.24 -6.06 -43.70
CA THR A 314 14.10 -4.86 -42.87
C THR A 314 12.78 -4.94 -42.14
N LEU A 315 12.84 -4.96 -40.81
CA LEU A 315 11.67 -5.03 -39.94
C LEU A 315 11.56 -3.73 -39.12
N GLU A 316 10.34 -3.25 -38.92
CA GLU A 316 10.06 -2.06 -38.12
C GLU A 316 9.07 -2.36 -37.00
N CYS A 317 9.25 -1.72 -35.85
CA CYS A 317 8.31 -1.73 -34.73
C CYS A 317 8.22 -0.34 -34.09
N ALA A 318 7.03 0.02 -33.63
CA ALA A 318 6.75 1.30 -32.98
C ALA A 318 5.63 1.14 -31.96
N ALA A 319 5.55 2.05 -31.00
CA ALA A 319 4.35 2.20 -30.18
C ALA A 319 3.16 2.64 -31.06
N PRO A 320 1.93 2.14 -30.82
CA PRO A 320 0.73 2.67 -31.43
C PRO A 320 0.57 4.18 -31.19
N GLU A 321 0.08 4.92 -32.19
CA GLU A 321 -0.04 6.39 -32.12
C GLU A 321 -0.89 6.89 -30.95
N HIS A 322 -1.87 6.08 -30.52
CA HIS A 322 -2.76 6.40 -29.40
C HIS A 322 -2.52 5.50 -28.17
N TYR A 323 -1.30 4.97 -28.02
CA TYR A 323 -0.97 4.14 -26.88
C TYR A 323 -1.05 4.95 -25.57
N ARG A 324 -1.93 4.52 -24.67
CA ARG A 324 -2.16 5.12 -23.35
C ARG A 324 -2.08 4.06 -22.27
N VAL A 325 -1.72 4.45 -21.06
CA VAL A 325 -1.69 3.50 -19.94
C VAL A 325 -3.02 3.56 -19.17
N PRO A 326 -3.79 2.46 -19.14
CA PRO A 326 -5.08 2.42 -18.46
C PRO A 326 -4.93 2.49 -16.91
N GLY A 327 -6.08 2.57 -16.22
CA GLY A 327 -6.15 2.45 -14.76
C GLY A 327 -5.75 3.71 -13.98
N GLN A 328 -5.75 4.90 -14.59
CA GLN A 328 -5.45 6.13 -13.85
C GLN A 328 -6.51 6.46 -12.79
N SER A 329 -7.79 6.29 -13.12
CA SER A 329 -8.90 6.45 -12.16
C SER A 329 -8.80 5.46 -11.01
N LEU A 330 -8.46 4.20 -11.33
CA LEU A 330 -8.26 3.15 -10.35
C LEU A 330 -7.17 3.54 -9.36
N VAL A 331 -6.03 4.07 -9.83
CA VAL A 331 -4.95 4.52 -8.94
C VAL A 331 -5.31 5.74 -8.11
N ALA A 332 -6.13 6.66 -8.64
CA ALA A 332 -6.65 7.77 -7.86
C ALA A 332 -7.57 7.28 -6.73
N LEU A 333 -8.58 6.46 -7.07
CA LEU A 333 -9.49 5.85 -6.10
C LEU A 333 -8.72 5.08 -5.02
N MET A 334 -7.75 4.27 -5.42
CA MET A 334 -6.91 3.48 -4.50
C MET A 334 -6.04 4.36 -3.60
N ARG A 335 -5.51 5.47 -4.11
CA ARG A 335 -4.73 6.41 -3.30
C ARG A 335 -5.62 7.00 -2.23
N ASP A 336 -6.78 7.53 -2.60
CA ASP A 336 -7.71 8.17 -1.67
C ASP A 336 -8.08 7.21 -0.52
N THR A 337 -8.41 5.95 -0.84
CA THR A 337 -8.73 4.92 0.15
C THR A 337 -7.56 4.60 1.10
N VAL A 338 -6.30 4.76 0.66
CA VAL A 338 -5.10 4.53 1.50
C VAL A 338 -4.64 5.80 2.25
N THR A 339 -4.75 7.00 1.66
CA THR A 339 -4.33 8.25 2.30
C THR A 339 -5.28 8.69 3.40
N SER A 340 -6.60 8.53 3.24
CA SER A 340 -7.56 8.80 4.31
C SER A 340 -7.21 8.02 5.59
N GLN A 341 -6.64 6.81 5.45
CA GLN A 341 -6.23 5.95 6.57
C GLN A 341 -5.01 6.47 7.37
N LYS A 342 -4.15 7.29 6.76
CA LYS A 342 -2.94 7.83 7.42
C LYS A 342 -3.22 9.11 8.21
N GLU A 343 -4.19 9.90 7.77
CA GLU A 343 -4.52 11.18 8.42
C GLU A 343 -5.31 10.97 9.70
N GLU A 344 -6.26 10.03 9.72
CA GLU A 344 -7.00 9.65 10.94
C GLU A 344 -6.07 9.12 12.03
N ARG A 345 -5.09 8.28 11.68
CA ARG A 345 -4.07 7.74 12.61
C ARG A 345 -3.11 8.77 13.19
N ARG A 346 -2.99 9.95 12.58
CA ARG A 346 -2.16 11.04 13.12
C ARG A 346 -2.94 11.96 14.05
N ARG A 347 -4.28 11.93 13.97
CA ARG A 347 -5.18 12.75 14.77
C ARG A 347 -5.65 12.02 16.04
N ALA A 348 -5.82 10.70 15.98
CA ALA A 348 -6.00 9.82 17.15
C ALA A 348 -4.65 9.58 17.86
#